data_AF-A0A0N1NYD2-F1
#
_entry.id   AF-A0A0N1NYD2-F1
#
_cell.length_a   1.000
_cell.length_b   1.000
_cell.length_c   1.000
_cell.angle_alpha   90.00
_cell.angle_beta   90.00
_cell.angle_gamma   90.00
#
_symmetry.space_group_name_H-M   'P 1'
#
loop_
_entity.id
_entity.type
_entity.pdbx_description
1 polymer ?
#
loop_
_entity_poly.entity_id
_entity_poly.type
_entity_poly.pdbx_seq_one_letter_code
_entity_poly.pdbx_strand_id
1 'polypeptide(L)'
;MRFTSILCLAAAVSSASAAFRGFNVAGHLASGQCRSENDWQLAFERLATLPGGFKNVRLYASGDCNTLENAVPAAIRTGTKLLVGVWTQDAAHFDSEKQALLRAVQEYESEWILAVSVGSEDLYRKETDPNYLAQQIWDVRGMLWSVGASPTIGHVDTWTAWIDPNNKPVIDAVDWLGNDAYAYFEGKGIANGEAKDAYYAAHDRVVAVSGGKEVWTTETGWPIKGDTIGSAQAPYHPRSSNPSCTYNSITDTVTKTCSLIAEAASKGVQLLAFPEAWLGSGYPLWIWGKYGYRSEGEGVVDSPDEDVTAGQRGLKDLFVRNSIEVGSDEGRGHLAQIGECARKKGIVVALGISERLRERDGEWKLYIGQILIDAEVEVRLRRHKLRAFGLERALFGDGGGLDGDLQNVGEVDLKSESDKARGRVGMLSFGEHYHPLINFNTFSRNEQIHVAAWPPVAPHPGSPVPCSMCDEGTADAALTIHPITTPTRLLTPSTAVAALSRTYATTSQTFVLHSTSIITDPSTPITMGTTAPHSIVFDTTGGGNARIFAPDGRRLTTDLGCVEEGMVVADLELGWCEMARGMLDCRNGETAMGMGDLLKLVRVRQA
;
A
#
# COMPACT_ATOMS: atom_id res chain seq x y z
N MET A 1 27.56 54.51 -33.61
CA MET A 1 27.99 53.40 -32.74
C MET A 1 26.76 52.59 -32.38
N ARG A 2 26.57 51.44 -33.03
CA ARG A 2 25.53 50.46 -32.71
C ARG A 2 26.29 49.24 -32.21
N PHE A 3 26.17 48.93 -30.92
CA PHE A 3 26.75 47.72 -30.35
C PHE A 3 25.81 46.55 -30.62
N THR A 4 26.26 45.63 -31.45
CA THR A 4 25.64 44.34 -31.73
C THR A 4 25.97 43.42 -30.56
N SER A 5 24.98 43.11 -29.72
CA SER A 5 25.13 42.10 -28.67
C SER A 5 25.10 40.71 -29.30
N ILE A 6 26.24 40.03 -29.23
CA ILE A 6 26.39 38.62 -29.60
C ILE A 6 25.60 37.79 -28.59
N LEU A 7 24.57 37.09 -29.09
CA LEU A 7 23.82 36.09 -28.35
C LEU A 7 24.77 34.89 -28.12
N CYS A 8 25.25 34.71 -26.88
CA CYS A 8 25.90 33.47 -26.48
C CYS A 8 24.86 32.34 -26.55
N LEU A 9 25.04 31.41 -27.49
CA LEU A 9 24.42 30.08 -27.43
C LEU A 9 24.88 29.44 -26.12
N ALA A 10 23.98 29.35 -25.14
CA ALA A 10 24.18 28.42 -24.02
C ALA A 10 24.20 27.02 -24.62
N ALA A 11 25.36 26.37 -24.54
CA ALA A 11 25.53 24.98 -24.93
C ALA A 11 24.48 24.13 -24.19
N ALA A 12 23.67 23.40 -24.95
CA ALA A 12 22.86 22.33 -24.41
C ALA A 12 23.79 21.38 -23.66
N VAL A 13 23.64 21.31 -22.34
CA VAL A 13 24.24 20.25 -21.54
C VAL A 13 23.65 18.96 -22.08
N SER A 14 24.44 18.25 -22.89
CA SER A 14 24.11 16.88 -23.26
C SER A 14 24.08 16.09 -21.96
N SER A 15 22.89 15.75 -21.48
CA SER A 15 22.73 14.72 -20.48
C SER A 15 23.36 13.46 -21.06
N ALA A 16 24.55 13.10 -20.55
CA ALA A 16 25.24 11.88 -20.93
C ALA A 16 24.27 10.73 -20.69
N SER A 17 23.80 10.11 -21.77
CA SER A 17 23.09 8.85 -21.64
C SER A 17 24.10 7.83 -21.15
N ALA A 18 23.86 7.19 -20.01
CA ALA A 18 24.62 6.02 -19.60
C ALA A 18 24.69 5.02 -20.77
N ALA A 19 25.88 4.46 -21.04
CA ALA A 19 26.10 3.50 -22.11
C ALA A 19 25.24 2.23 -21.92
N PHE A 20 25.04 1.84 -20.67
CA PHE A 20 24.20 0.72 -20.26
C PHE A 20 23.28 1.14 -19.11
N ARG A 21 22.05 0.62 -19.10
CA ARG A 21 21.07 0.81 -18.03
C ARG A 21 20.41 -0.53 -17.73
N GLY A 22 20.24 -0.84 -16.46
CA GLY A 22 19.74 -2.14 -16.02
C GLY A 22 19.34 -2.16 -14.55
N PHE A 23 18.93 -3.35 -14.10
CA PHE A 23 18.57 -3.62 -12.71
C PHE A 23 19.36 -4.81 -12.17
N ASN A 24 19.63 -4.80 -10.88
CA ASN A 24 20.05 -6.00 -10.16
C ASN A 24 18.83 -6.92 -9.97
N VAL A 25 18.98 -8.21 -10.25
CA VAL A 25 17.91 -9.19 -10.06
C VAL A 25 18.44 -10.37 -9.25
N ALA A 26 17.78 -10.64 -8.12
CA ALA A 26 18.15 -11.74 -7.23
C ALA A 26 17.76 -13.10 -7.85
N GLY A 27 18.61 -14.12 -7.62
CA GLY A 27 18.37 -15.50 -8.05
C GLY A 27 17.22 -16.21 -7.34
N HIS A 28 16.71 -15.61 -6.25
CA HIS A 28 15.55 -16.11 -5.51
C HIS A 28 14.30 -15.27 -5.79
N LEU A 29 13.14 -15.91 -5.72
CA LEU A 29 11.84 -15.26 -5.58
C LEU A 29 11.66 -14.71 -4.16
N ALA A 30 10.67 -13.84 -3.97
CA ALA A 30 10.31 -13.33 -2.64
C ALA A 30 9.88 -14.44 -1.67
N SER A 31 9.45 -15.61 -2.18
CA SER A 31 9.16 -16.82 -1.40
C SER A 31 10.40 -17.54 -0.87
N GLY A 32 11.62 -17.13 -1.29
CA GLY A 32 12.87 -17.82 -1.00
C GLY A 32 13.14 -19.02 -1.92
N GLN A 33 12.30 -19.29 -2.92
CA GLN A 33 12.57 -20.32 -3.93
C GLN A 33 13.54 -19.81 -5.00
N CYS A 34 14.43 -20.68 -5.49
CA CYS A 34 15.24 -20.38 -6.67
C CYS A 34 14.36 -20.10 -7.89
N ARG A 35 14.77 -19.15 -8.73
CA ARG A 35 14.08 -18.82 -9.99
C ARG A 35 14.27 -19.92 -11.02
N SER A 36 13.18 -20.36 -11.61
CA SER A 36 13.20 -21.16 -12.83
C SER A 36 13.52 -20.30 -14.05
N GLU A 37 13.86 -20.93 -15.17
CA GLU A 37 14.02 -20.26 -16.48
C GLU A 37 12.80 -19.39 -16.85
N ASN A 38 11.57 -19.86 -16.57
CA ASN A 38 10.36 -19.10 -16.82
C ASN A 38 10.26 -17.85 -15.92
N ASP A 39 10.70 -17.94 -14.67
CA ASP A 39 10.73 -16.79 -13.76
C ASP A 39 11.74 -15.72 -14.22
N TRP A 40 12.88 -16.15 -14.78
CA TRP A 40 13.86 -15.27 -15.39
C TRP A 40 13.32 -14.61 -16.65
N GLN A 41 12.72 -15.38 -17.55
CA GLN A 41 12.12 -14.84 -18.77
C GLN A 41 11.04 -13.80 -18.43
N LEU A 42 10.14 -14.13 -17.50
CA LEU A 42 9.10 -13.19 -17.06
C LEU A 42 9.70 -11.92 -16.44
N ALA A 43 10.79 -12.04 -15.66
CA ALA A 43 11.48 -10.87 -15.12
C ALA A 43 12.05 -9.99 -16.23
N PHE A 44 12.74 -10.57 -17.21
CA PHE A 44 13.34 -9.85 -18.33
C PHE A 44 12.30 -9.17 -19.23
N GLU A 45 11.21 -9.87 -19.56
CA GLU A 45 10.09 -9.30 -20.31
C GLU A 45 9.47 -8.10 -19.58
N ARG A 46 9.25 -8.21 -18.26
CA ARG A 46 8.74 -7.10 -17.45
C ARG A 46 9.70 -5.92 -17.43
N LEU A 47 11.00 -6.15 -17.25
CA LEU A 47 12.00 -5.07 -17.25
C LEU A 47 12.03 -4.33 -18.59
N ALA A 48 11.88 -5.04 -19.71
CA ALA A 48 11.83 -4.44 -21.03
C ALA A 48 10.61 -3.51 -21.24
N THR A 49 9.51 -3.72 -20.50
CA THR A 49 8.32 -2.85 -20.55
C THR A 49 8.44 -1.56 -19.73
N LEU A 50 9.45 -1.44 -18.86
CA LEU A 50 9.62 -0.25 -18.04
C LEU A 50 10.04 0.97 -18.88
N PRO A 51 9.62 2.19 -18.50
CA PRO A 51 10.07 3.42 -19.16
C PRO A 51 11.60 3.52 -19.15
N GLY A 52 12.22 3.44 -20.33
CA GLY A 52 13.68 3.36 -20.47
C GLY A 52 14.15 2.11 -21.22
N GLY A 53 13.29 1.12 -21.46
CA GLY A 53 13.57 -0.02 -22.33
C GLY A 53 14.76 -0.87 -21.86
N PHE A 54 14.79 -1.21 -20.57
CA PHE A 54 15.93 -1.86 -19.94
C PHE A 54 16.13 -3.28 -20.46
N LYS A 55 17.31 -3.54 -21.03
CA LYS A 55 17.71 -4.84 -21.57
C LYS A 55 19.00 -5.38 -20.95
N ASN A 56 19.44 -4.80 -19.84
CA ASN A 56 20.63 -5.27 -19.13
C ASN A 56 20.23 -5.65 -17.70
N VAL A 57 20.75 -6.76 -17.20
CA VAL A 57 20.51 -7.23 -15.83
C VAL A 57 21.83 -7.62 -15.19
N ARG A 58 22.04 -7.21 -13.95
CA ARG A 58 23.14 -7.72 -13.12
C ARG A 58 22.65 -8.88 -12.27
N LEU A 59 23.44 -9.94 -12.27
CA LEU A 59 23.26 -11.15 -11.47
C LEU A 59 24.31 -11.16 -10.37
N TYR A 60 23.92 -11.62 -9.18
CA TYR A 60 24.81 -11.69 -8.03
C TYR A 60 25.70 -12.93 -8.03
N ALA A 61 25.21 -14.03 -8.61
CA ALA A 61 25.87 -15.32 -8.63
C ALA A 61 25.79 -15.96 -10.01
N SER A 62 26.73 -16.86 -10.27
CA SER A 62 26.81 -17.68 -11.48
C SER A 62 26.12 -19.04 -11.28
N GLY A 63 26.44 -19.74 -10.19
CA GLY A 63 26.02 -21.11 -9.90
C GLY A 63 24.94 -21.22 -8.84
N ASP A 64 24.90 -20.32 -7.85
CA ASP A 64 23.85 -20.37 -6.82
C ASP A 64 22.45 -20.36 -7.44
N CYS A 65 21.56 -21.20 -6.90
CA CYS A 65 20.21 -21.39 -7.44
C CYS A 65 20.17 -21.78 -8.93
N ASN A 66 21.23 -22.39 -9.47
CA ASN A 66 21.38 -22.67 -10.89
C ASN A 66 21.15 -21.40 -11.74
N THR A 67 21.68 -20.26 -11.27
CA THR A 67 21.34 -18.94 -11.82
C THR A 67 21.65 -18.84 -13.31
N LEU A 68 22.87 -19.13 -13.77
CA LEU A 68 23.18 -19.04 -15.20
C LEU A 68 22.50 -20.11 -16.04
N GLU A 69 22.36 -21.33 -15.51
CA GLU A 69 21.66 -22.43 -16.19
C GLU A 69 20.22 -22.02 -16.57
N ASN A 70 19.54 -21.27 -15.70
CA ASN A 70 18.18 -20.79 -15.96
C ASN A 70 18.13 -19.41 -16.62
N ALA A 71 19.05 -18.50 -16.30
CA ALA A 71 18.99 -17.10 -16.75
C ALA A 71 19.52 -16.91 -18.17
N VAL A 72 20.55 -17.67 -18.59
CA VAL A 72 21.15 -17.52 -19.93
C VAL A 72 20.17 -17.87 -21.06
N PRO A 73 19.48 -19.03 -21.07
CA PRO A 73 18.50 -19.32 -22.11
C PRO A 73 17.35 -18.30 -22.13
N ALA A 74 16.90 -17.84 -20.97
CA ALA A 74 15.91 -16.77 -20.86
C ALA A 74 16.41 -15.45 -21.46
N ALA A 75 17.65 -15.06 -21.16
CA ALA A 75 18.26 -13.81 -21.62
C ALA A 75 18.43 -13.80 -23.14
N ILE A 76 18.85 -14.92 -23.72
CA ILE A 76 18.97 -15.08 -25.18
C ILE A 76 17.60 -14.90 -25.85
N ARG A 77 16.54 -15.51 -25.29
CA ARG A 77 15.18 -15.38 -25.84
C ARG A 77 14.63 -13.95 -25.79
N THR A 78 14.93 -13.22 -24.72
CA THR A 78 14.41 -11.85 -24.52
C THR A 78 15.33 -10.77 -25.09
N GLY A 79 16.52 -11.14 -25.56
CA GLY A 79 17.55 -10.19 -26.00
C GLY A 79 18.10 -9.36 -24.85
N THR A 80 18.15 -9.93 -23.64
CA THR A 80 18.73 -9.32 -22.43
C THR A 80 20.22 -9.64 -22.36
N LYS A 81 21.05 -8.67 -21.99
CA LYS A 81 22.47 -8.87 -21.69
C LYS A 81 22.69 -8.98 -20.18
N LEU A 82 23.62 -9.83 -19.76
CA LEU A 82 23.86 -10.14 -18.34
C LEU A 82 25.21 -9.63 -17.86
N LEU A 83 25.23 -8.82 -16.80
CA LEU A 83 26.42 -8.59 -15.99
C LEU A 83 26.51 -9.71 -14.96
N VAL A 84 27.46 -10.62 -15.14
CA VAL A 84 27.56 -11.86 -14.38
C VAL A 84 28.37 -11.66 -13.10
N GLY A 85 27.83 -12.02 -11.95
CA GLY A 85 28.57 -12.06 -10.68
C GLY A 85 29.21 -13.43 -10.44
N VAL A 86 30.45 -13.42 -9.94
CA VAL A 86 31.20 -14.61 -9.49
C VAL A 86 31.60 -14.37 -8.04
N TRP A 87 31.08 -15.15 -7.10
CA TRP A 87 31.44 -15.04 -5.67
C TRP A 87 32.87 -15.52 -5.39
N THR A 88 33.56 -14.83 -4.48
CA THR A 88 34.99 -15.02 -4.20
C THR A 88 35.34 -15.44 -2.76
N GLN A 89 34.33 -15.51 -1.87
CA GLN A 89 34.51 -15.63 -0.41
C GLN A 89 35.06 -16.99 0.07
N ASP A 90 34.64 -18.10 -0.56
CA ASP A 90 35.10 -19.45 -0.24
C ASP A 90 35.72 -20.08 -1.49
N ALA A 91 36.86 -20.77 -1.36
CA ALA A 91 37.60 -21.30 -2.50
C ALA A 91 36.82 -22.37 -3.28
N ALA A 92 36.07 -23.23 -2.61
CA ALA A 92 35.25 -24.25 -3.27
C ALA A 92 34.02 -23.62 -3.93
N HIS A 93 33.42 -22.63 -3.29
CA HIS A 93 32.31 -21.87 -3.84
C HIS A 93 32.75 -21.04 -5.06
N PHE A 94 33.89 -20.34 -4.99
CA PHE A 94 34.50 -19.63 -6.11
C PHE A 94 34.76 -20.55 -7.30
N ASP A 95 35.31 -21.74 -7.06
CA ASP A 95 35.49 -22.70 -8.15
C ASP A 95 34.14 -23.15 -8.72
N SER A 96 33.14 -23.43 -7.89
CA SER A 96 31.79 -23.76 -8.36
C SER A 96 31.15 -22.67 -9.23
N GLU A 97 31.26 -21.41 -8.81
CA GLU A 97 30.77 -20.22 -9.54
C GLU A 97 31.51 -20.06 -10.88
N LYS A 98 32.83 -20.19 -10.85
CA LYS A 98 33.71 -20.15 -12.03
C LYS A 98 33.34 -21.26 -13.02
N GLN A 99 33.12 -22.49 -12.54
CA GLN A 99 32.70 -23.61 -13.37
C GLN A 99 31.29 -23.41 -13.94
N ALA A 100 30.36 -22.79 -13.21
CA ALA A 100 29.04 -22.46 -13.73
C ALA A 100 29.11 -21.47 -14.89
N LEU A 101 29.94 -20.42 -14.76
CA LEU A 101 30.21 -19.47 -15.84
C LEU A 101 30.87 -20.16 -17.04
N LEU A 102 31.88 -21.00 -16.81
CA LEU A 102 32.55 -21.75 -17.88
C LEU A 102 31.58 -22.61 -18.68
N ARG A 103 30.72 -23.37 -17.99
CA ARG A 103 29.70 -24.21 -18.65
C ARG A 103 28.76 -23.38 -19.49
N ALA A 104 28.25 -22.27 -18.95
CA ALA A 104 27.35 -21.38 -19.68
C ALA A 104 28.00 -20.80 -20.95
N VAL A 105 29.28 -20.41 -20.88
CA VAL A 105 30.02 -19.89 -22.04
C VAL A 105 30.31 -20.97 -23.08
N GLN A 106 30.61 -22.20 -22.65
CA GLN A 106 30.83 -23.31 -23.57
C GLN A 106 29.56 -23.74 -24.29
N GLU A 107 28.40 -23.61 -23.63
CA GLU A 107 27.11 -24.01 -24.18
C GLU A 107 26.47 -22.92 -25.06
N TYR A 108 26.55 -21.65 -24.65
CA TYR A 108 25.84 -20.53 -25.28
C TYR A 108 26.74 -19.47 -25.91
N GLU A 109 28.04 -19.73 -26.00
CA GLU A 109 29.07 -18.74 -26.36
C GLU A 109 29.06 -17.55 -25.37
N SER A 110 29.62 -16.39 -25.75
CA SER A 110 29.76 -15.24 -24.84
C SER A 110 28.94 -14.01 -25.21
N GLU A 111 28.17 -14.04 -26.30
CA GLU A 111 27.43 -12.86 -26.78
C GLU A 111 26.40 -12.35 -25.76
N TRP A 112 25.79 -13.20 -24.95
CA TRP A 112 24.81 -12.79 -23.93
C TRP A 112 25.44 -12.02 -22.75
N ILE A 113 26.76 -12.04 -22.60
CA ILE A 113 27.48 -11.38 -21.51
C ILE A 113 27.62 -9.87 -21.80
N LEU A 114 27.19 -9.04 -20.85
CA LEU A 114 27.51 -7.61 -20.84
C LEU A 114 28.92 -7.37 -20.29
N ALA A 115 29.20 -7.94 -19.11
CA ALA A 115 30.48 -7.91 -18.42
C ALA A 115 30.48 -8.98 -17.32
N VAL A 116 31.63 -9.24 -16.70
CA VAL A 116 31.76 -10.15 -15.54
C VAL A 116 32.28 -9.35 -14.35
N SER A 117 31.65 -9.49 -13.18
CA SER A 117 32.14 -8.99 -11.90
C SER A 117 32.67 -10.16 -11.08
N VAL A 118 33.93 -10.10 -10.68
CA VAL A 118 34.55 -11.07 -9.77
C VAL A 118 34.59 -10.46 -8.39
N GLY A 119 33.77 -10.99 -7.48
CA GLY A 119 33.53 -10.42 -6.16
C GLY A 119 32.53 -9.25 -6.15
N SER A 120 32.00 -8.97 -4.96
CA SER A 120 31.13 -7.84 -4.63
C SER A 120 31.30 -7.48 -3.16
N GLU A 121 31.82 -6.29 -2.87
CA GLU A 121 32.07 -5.73 -1.53
C GLU A 121 33.03 -6.55 -0.64
N ASP A 122 33.83 -7.45 -1.22
CA ASP A 122 34.80 -8.28 -0.49
C ASP A 122 35.85 -7.43 0.23
N LEU A 123 36.24 -6.28 -0.34
CA LEU A 123 37.25 -5.39 0.25
C LEU A 123 36.63 -4.52 1.34
N TYR A 124 35.42 -3.99 1.12
CA TYR A 124 34.69 -3.25 2.15
C TYR A 124 34.45 -4.10 3.41
N ARG A 125 34.03 -5.36 3.24
CA ARG A 125 33.84 -6.30 4.37
C ARG A 125 35.15 -6.87 4.92
N LYS A 126 36.29 -6.64 4.25
CA LYS A 126 37.61 -7.16 4.62
C LYS A 126 37.63 -8.69 4.72
N GLU A 127 36.86 -9.34 3.85
CA GLU A 127 36.73 -10.80 3.80
C GLU A 127 37.91 -11.45 3.06
N THR A 128 38.64 -10.68 2.25
CA THR A 128 39.75 -11.18 1.43
C THR A 128 40.93 -10.21 1.39
N ASP A 129 42.10 -10.74 1.02
CA ASP A 129 43.28 -9.94 0.72
C ASP A 129 43.20 -9.36 -0.71
N PRO A 130 43.55 -8.08 -0.94
CA PRO A 130 43.45 -7.46 -2.27
C PRO A 130 44.30 -8.14 -3.34
N ASN A 131 45.46 -8.71 -3.01
CA ASN A 131 46.27 -9.43 -3.99
C ASN A 131 45.66 -10.79 -4.31
N TYR A 132 45.06 -11.45 -3.34
CA TYR A 132 44.36 -12.71 -3.55
C TYR A 132 43.11 -12.51 -4.43
N LEU A 133 42.31 -11.47 -4.18
CA LEU A 133 41.20 -11.12 -5.06
C LEU A 133 41.66 -10.75 -6.47
N ALA A 134 42.76 -10.00 -6.60
CA ALA A 134 43.36 -9.72 -7.91
C ALA A 134 43.77 -11.01 -8.65
N GLN A 135 44.30 -12.02 -7.93
CA GLN A 135 44.60 -13.34 -8.52
C GLN A 135 43.32 -14.05 -9.00
N GLN A 136 42.23 -14.00 -8.23
CA GLN A 136 40.93 -14.57 -8.63
C GLN A 136 40.38 -13.88 -9.90
N ILE A 137 40.54 -12.56 -10.02
CA ILE A 137 40.19 -11.81 -11.25
C ILE A 137 41.00 -12.32 -12.45
N TRP A 138 42.31 -12.50 -12.30
CA TRP A 138 43.18 -13.04 -13.36
C TRP A 138 42.86 -14.50 -13.71
N ASP A 139 42.46 -15.32 -12.73
CA ASP A 139 42.04 -16.71 -12.94
C ASP A 139 40.76 -16.79 -13.78
N VAL A 140 39.71 -16.03 -13.42
CA VAL A 140 38.47 -15.96 -14.22
C VAL A 140 38.76 -15.45 -15.63
N ARG A 141 39.63 -14.45 -15.78
CA ARG A 141 40.07 -13.95 -17.08
C ARG A 141 40.75 -15.01 -17.94
N GLY A 142 41.73 -15.70 -17.36
CA GLY A 142 42.49 -16.74 -18.05
C GLY A 142 41.60 -17.91 -18.45
N MET A 143 40.65 -18.29 -17.59
CA MET A 143 39.65 -19.31 -17.90
C MET A 143 38.80 -18.90 -19.10
N LEU A 144 38.23 -17.70 -19.13
CA LEU A 144 37.37 -17.26 -20.25
C LEU A 144 38.15 -17.19 -21.57
N TRP A 145 39.38 -16.67 -21.54
CA TRP A 145 40.24 -16.66 -22.73
C TRP A 145 40.58 -18.06 -23.24
N SER A 146 40.69 -19.06 -22.35
CA SER A 146 40.97 -20.45 -22.74
C SER A 146 39.86 -21.07 -23.60
N VAL A 147 38.63 -20.53 -23.51
CA VAL A 147 37.48 -20.93 -24.34
C VAL A 147 37.12 -19.90 -25.40
N GLY A 148 38.01 -18.94 -25.68
CA GLY A 148 37.83 -17.93 -26.72
C GLY A 148 36.88 -16.78 -26.37
N ALA A 149 36.42 -16.69 -25.12
CA ALA A 149 35.57 -15.59 -24.66
C ALA A 149 36.42 -14.49 -24.02
N SER A 150 36.14 -13.22 -24.35
CA SER A 150 36.88 -12.07 -23.81
C SER A 150 35.98 -10.92 -23.35
N PRO A 151 35.00 -11.16 -22.45
CA PRO A 151 34.23 -10.06 -21.86
C PRO A 151 35.13 -9.19 -20.97
N THR A 152 34.71 -7.94 -20.73
CA THR A 152 35.38 -7.08 -19.75
C THR A 152 35.10 -7.56 -18.33
N ILE A 153 36.12 -7.52 -17.47
CA ILE A 153 36.06 -8.04 -16.11
C ILE A 153 36.24 -6.91 -15.12
N GLY A 154 35.30 -6.77 -14.20
CA GLY A 154 35.31 -5.80 -13.12
C GLY A 154 35.30 -6.47 -11.75
N HIS A 155 35.29 -5.60 -10.75
CA HIS A 155 34.96 -5.91 -9.36
C HIS A 155 33.99 -4.83 -8.88
N VAL A 156 33.10 -5.16 -7.95
CA VAL A 156 32.11 -4.25 -7.40
C VAL A 156 32.44 -3.99 -5.94
N ASP A 157 32.56 -2.72 -5.54
CA ASP A 157 32.77 -2.38 -4.12
C ASP A 157 32.28 -0.95 -3.81
N THR A 158 32.22 -0.62 -2.52
CA THR A 158 31.87 0.72 -2.03
C THR A 158 32.98 1.72 -2.35
N TRP A 159 32.63 3.00 -2.47
CA TRP A 159 33.62 4.06 -2.70
C TRP A 159 34.73 4.08 -1.62
N THR A 160 34.40 3.71 -0.38
CA THR A 160 35.38 3.69 0.73
C THR A 160 36.46 2.63 0.55
N ALA A 161 36.12 1.47 -0.02
CA ALA A 161 37.09 0.43 -0.34
C ALA A 161 37.98 0.85 -1.50
N TRP A 162 37.41 1.47 -2.54
CA TRP A 162 38.18 1.91 -3.70
C TRP A 162 39.25 2.94 -3.39
N ILE A 163 38.99 3.86 -2.46
CA ILE A 163 39.98 4.89 -2.09
C ILE A 163 41.06 4.42 -1.11
N ASP A 164 40.94 3.21 -0.56
CA ASP A 164 42.00 2.63 0.27
C ASP A 164 43.20 2.26 -0.62
N PRO A 165 44.38 2.87 -0.42
CA PRO A 165 45.56 2.59 -1.25
C PRO A 165 46.01 1.12 -1.17
N ASN A 166 45.65 0.38 -0.12
CA ASN A 166 45.97 -1.05 -0.01
C ASN A 166 45.21 -1.89 -1.05
N ASN A 167 44.10 -1.38 -1.59
CA ASN A 167 43.23 -2.06 -2.56
C ASN A 167 43.65 -1.83 -4.02
N LYS A 168 44.73 -1.07 -4.26
CA LYS A 168 45.27 -0.82 -5.60
C LYS A 168 45.51 -2.08 -6.45
N PRO A 169 45.96 -3.23 -5.91
CA PRO A 169 46.12 -4.45 -6.71
C PRO A 169 44.85 -4.88 -7.47
N VAL A 170 43.67 -4.65 -6.88
CA VAL A 170 42.38 -4.96 -7.51
C VAL A 170 42.06 -3.94 -8.61
N ILE A 171 42.31 -2.64 -8.36
CA ILE A 171 42.18 -1.59 -9.39
C ILE A 171 43.04 -1.94 -10.60
N ASP A 172 44.26 -2.44 -10.40
CA ASP A 172 45.16 -2.80 -11.50
C ASP A 172 44.68 -4.03 -12.30
N ALA A 173 43.99 -4.98 -11.66
CA ALA A 173 43.54 -6.24 -12.27
C ALA A 173 42.23 -6.13 -13.09
N VAL A 174 41.36 -5.17 -12.75
CA VAL A 174 40.05 -4.99 -13.41
C VAL A 174 40.11 -4.11 -14.67
N ASP A 175 39.14 -4.26 -15.57
CA ASP A 175 38.93 -3.40 -16.75
C ASP A 175 38.03 -2.19 -16.43
N TRP A 176 37.12 -2.35 -15.46
CA TRP A 176 36.18 -1.33 -14.97
C TRP A 176 35.94 -1.50 -13.47
N LEU A 177 35.55 -0.41 -12.80
CA LEU A 177 35.27 -0.40 -11.36
C LEU A 177 33.76 -0.29 -11.13
N GLY A 178 33.17 -1.26 -10.44
CA GLY A 178 31.80 -1.19 -9.94
C GLY A 178 31.74 -0.41 -8.64
N ASN A 179 30.97 0.67 -8.62
CA ASN A 179 30.77 1.52 -7.46
C ASN A 179 29.37 1.32 -6.88
N ASP A 180 29.35 0.83 -5.65
CA ASP A 180 28.15 0.76 -4.84
C ASP A 180 28.07 2.00 -3.94
N ALA A 181 27.10 2.87 -4.22
CA ALA A 181 26.96 4.15 -3.56
C ALA A 181 25.51 4.40 -3.12
N TYR A 182 25.30 4.46 -1.81
CA TYR A 182 23.99 4.63 -1.19
C TYR A 182 23.99 5.83 -0.23
N ALA A 183 23.43 6.94 -0.69
CA ALA A 183 23.24 8.12 0.14
C ALA A 183 22.50 7.83 1.46
N TYR A 184 21.58 6.86 1.46
CA TYR A 184 20.85 6.43 2.63
C TYR A 184 21.77 5.96 3.78
N PHE A 185 22.73 5.09 3.49
CA PHE A 185 23.67 4.58 4.51
C PHE A 185 24.71 5.62 4.94
N GLU A 186 24.89 6.69 4.16
CA GLU A 186 25.68 7.87 4.54
C GLU A 186 24.89 8.88 5.39
N GLY A 187 23.62 8.58 5.68
CA GLY A 187 22.72 9.42 6.47
C GLY A 187 22.29 10.70 5.77
N LYS A 188 22.26 10.67 4.42
CA LYS A 188 22.00 11.81 3.53
C LYS A 188 20.61 11.76 2.92
N GLY A 189 19.70 12.62 3.40
CA GLY A 189 18.29 12.67 3.02
C GLY A 189 18.02 13.05 1.56
N ILE A 190 16.80 12.76 1.08
CA ILE A 190 16.38 13.10 -0.29
C ILE A 190 16.04 14.59 -0.48
N ALA A 191 15.83 15.32 0.62
CA ALA A 191 15.47 16.73 0.57
C ALA A 191 16.64 17.59 0.05
N ASN A 192 16.30 18.64 -0.69
CA ASN A 192 17.24 19.66 -1.18
C ASN A 192 18.42 19.13 -2.01
N GLY A 193 18.32 17.91 -2.55
CA GLY A 193 19.37 17.30 -3.38
C GLY A 193 20.54 16.68 -2.60
N GLU A 194 20.47 16.59 -1.27
CA GLU A 194 21.56 16.07 -0.44
C GLU A 194 21.99 14.64 -0.84
N ALA A 195 21.03 13.74 -1.09
CA ALA A 195 21.29 12.38 -1.55
C ALA A 195 21.99 12.32 -2.92
N LYS A 196 21.59 13.20 -3.85
CA LYS A 196 22.19 13.28 -5.19
C LYS A 196 23.64 13.76 -5.08
N ASP A 197 23.90 14.78 -4.27
CA ASP A 197 25.23 15.34 -4.09
C ASP A 197 26.17 14.33 -3.39
N ALA A 198 25.66 13.59 -2.40
CA ALA A 198 26.39 12.51 -1.74
C ALA A 198 26.77 11.39 -2.73
N TYR A 199 25.84 10.96 -3.57
CA TYR A 199 26.10 9.97 -4.60
C TYR A 199 27.20 10.41 -5.58
N TYR A 200 27.12 11.64 -6.12
CA TYR A 200 28.14 12.13 -7.05
C TYR A 200 29.49 12.33 -6.35
N ALA A 201 29.51 12.76 -5.09
CA ALA A 201 30.75 12.84 -4.32
C ALA A 201 31.39 11.45 -4.12
N ALA A 202 30.62 10.41 -3.85
CA ALA A 202 31.10 9.03 -3.78
C ALA A 202 31.65 8.55 -5.14
N HIS A 203 30.89 8.76 -6.22
CA HIS A 203 31.30 8.42 -7.58
C HIS A 203 32.61 9.11 -7.99
N ASP A 204 32.73 10.41 -7.76
CA ASP A 204 33.89 11.22 -8.16
C ASP A 204 35.16 10.81 -7.40
N ARG A 205 35.03 10.32 -6.16
CA ARG A 205 36.15 9.74 -5.41
C ARG A 205 36.67 8.47 -6.05
N VAL A 206 35.79 7.62 -6.58
CA VAL A 206 36.19 6.40 -7.30
C VAL A 206 36.82 6.76 -8.65
N VAL A 207 36.27 7.73 -9.38
CA VAL A 207 36.86 8.23 -10.63
C VAL A 207 38.28 8.76 -10.41
N ALA A 208 38.54 9.44 -9.29
CA ALA A 208 39.86 9.99 -8.98
C ALA A 208 40.95 8.91 -8.81
N VAL A 209 40.57 7.68 -8.44
CA VAL A 209 41.49 6.55 -8.24
C VAL A 209 41.43 5.50 -9.36
N SER A 210 40.50 5.61 -10.31
CA SER A 210 40.25 4.58 -11.33
C SER A 210 41.39 4.38 -12.33
N GLY A 211 42.35 5.31 -12.38
CA GLY A 211 43.43 5.30 -13.38
C GLY A 211 42.93 5.50 -14.81
N GLY A 212 41.78 6.17 -14.98
CA GLY A 212 41.13 6.41 -16.27
C GLY A 212 40.24 5.26 -16.76
N LYS A 213 40.09 4.19 -15.97
CA LYS A 213 39.14 3.11 -16.24
C LYS A 213 37.70 3.59 -16.00
N GLU A 214 36.75 2.95 -16.69
CA GLU A 214 35.33 3.26 -16.51
C GLU A 214 34.88 2.93 -15.09
N VAL A 215 34.05 3.82 -14.53
CA VAL A 215 33.38 3.61 -13.23
C VAL A 215 31.90 3.41 -13.50
N TRP A 216 31.39 2.24 -13.12
CA TRP A 216 30.01 1.84 -13.35
C TRP A 216 29.27 1.88 -12.03
N THR A 217 28.10 2.50 -11.99
CA THR A 217 27.21 2.38 -10.83
C THR A 217 26.51 1.03 -10.89
N THR A 218 26.96 0.12 -10.03
CA THR A 218 26.49 -1.26 -9.99
C THR A 218 25.35 -1.41 -9.01
N GLU A 219 25.42 -0.69 -7.89
CA GLU A 219 24.31 -0.51 -6.98
C GLU A 219 24.18 0.93 -6.50
N THR A 220 22.95 1.41 -6.59
CA THR A 220 22.50 2.61 -5.91
C THR A 220 20.99 2.51 -5.76
N GLY A 221 20.42 3.36 -4.94
CA GLY A 221 18.99 3.38 -4.74
C GLY A 221 18.64 3.85 -3.35
N TRP A 222 17.36 3.70 -3.04
CA TRP A 222 16.82 4.12 -1.77
C TRP A 222 15.98 2.98 -1.21
N PRO A 223 16.24 2.53 0.03
CA PRO A 223 15.54 1.37 0.57
C PRO A 223 14.07 1.71 0.81
N ILE A 224 13.22 0.71 0.64
CA ILE A 224 11.78 0.80 0.94
C ILE A 224 11.45 0.58 2.41
N LYS A 225 12.44 0.16 3.21
CA LYS A 225 12.37 -0.05 4.66
C LYS A 225 13.78 0.07 5.26
N GLY A 226 13.87 0.64 6.45
CA GLY A 226 15.11 0.71 7.23
C GLY A 226 15.01 1.76 8.32
N ASP A 227 15.99 1.79 9.21
CA ASP A 227 16.06 2.76 10.31
C ASP A 227 16.25 4.19 9.77
N THR A 228 15.98 5.20 10.60
CA THR A 228 16.42 6.56 10.26
C THR A 228 17.90 6.69 10.55
N ILE A 229 18.69 7.04 9.55
CA ILE A 229 20.14 7.28 9.67
C ILE A 229 20.39 8.73 9.29
N GLY A 230 20.83 9.58 10.23
CA GLY A 230 21.00 11.00 9.96
C GLY A 230 19.72 11.67 9.45
N SER A 231 19.79 12.34 8.28
CA SER A 231 18.63 12.89 7.57
C SER A 231 17.97 11.90 6.59
N ALA A 232 18.54 10.71 6.42
CA ALA A 232 18.00 9.67 5.55
C ALA A 232 16.88 8.88 6.24
N GLN A 233 15.71 8.91 5.61
CA GLN A 233 14.54 8.14 6.00
C GLN A 233 14.13 7.27 4.82
N ALA A 234 14.00 5.96 5.04
CA ALA A 234 13.41 5.07 4.04
C ALA A 234 11.93 5.49 3.87
N PRO A 235 11.45 5.83 2.66
CA PRO A 235 10.03 5.94 2.40
C PRO A 235 9.41 4.61 2.77
N TYR A 236 8.42 4.67 3.65
CA TYR A 236 7.65 3.51 4.01
C TYR A 236 6.87 3.06 2.77
N HIS A 237 7.44 2.15 1.98
CA HIS A 237 6.73 1.56 0.85
C HIS A 237 6.32 0.13 1.26
N PRO A 238 5.01 -0.14 1.40
CA PRO A 238 4.53 -1.44 1.81
C PRO A 238 4.66 -2.43 0.65
N ARG A 239 5.72 -3.23 0.67
CA ARG A 239 5.63 -4.62 0.23
C ARG A 239 6.21 -5.51 1.33
N SER A 240 5.29 -6.25 1.95
CA SER A 240 5.50 -7.51 2.67
C SER A 240 6.42 -7.53 3.92
N SER A 241 6.16 -6.69 4.94
CA SER A 241 6.40 -7.12 6.35
C SER A 241 5.82 -6.22 7.43
N ASN A 242 5.20 -5.08 7.11
CA ASN A 242 4.35 -4.39 8.08
C ASN A 242 2.90 -4.79 7.83
N PRO A 243 2.24 -5.55 8.71
CA PRO A 243 0.82 -5.83 8.59
C PRO A 243 -0.04 -4.55 8.60
N SER A 244 0.50 -3.37 8.92
CA SER A 244 -0.32 -2.14 9.04
C SER A 244 -0.69 -1.45 7.73
N CYS A 245 0.10 -1.53 6.64
CA CYS A 245 -0.22 -0.80 5.40
C CYS A 245 -0.47 -1.76 4.23
N THR A 246 -1.75 -1.98 3.95
CA THR A 246 -2.27 -2.86 2.89
C THR A 246 -2.81 -2.08 1.69
N TYR A 247 -2.40 -0.82 1.55
CA TYR A 247 -2.93 0.06 0.51
C TYR A 247 -2.55 -0.47 -0.88
N ASN A 248 -3.51 -0.50 -1.81
CA ASN A 248 -3.33 -0.94 -3.21
C ASN A 248 -2.97 -2.42 -3.48
N SER A 249 -3.39 -3.35 -2.63
CA SER A 249 -3.24 -4.80 -2.89
C SER A 249 -4.38 -5.61 -2.30
N ILE A 250 -5.21 -6.19 -3.17
CA ILE A 250 -6.30 -7.07 -2.73
C ILE A 250 -5.80 -8.32 -2.01
N THR A 251 -4.66 -8.89 -2.43
CA THR A 251 -4.09 -10.08 -1.80
C THR A 251 -3.52 -9.77 -0.41
N ASP A 252 -2.88 -8.61 -0.23
CA ASP A 252 -2.35 -8.21 1.08
C ASP A 252 -3.49 -7.83 2.04
N THR A 253 -4.52 -7.15 1.56
CA THR A 253 -5.73 -6.86 2.38
C THR A 253 -6.45 -8.14 2.80
N VAL A 254 -6.57 -9.16 1.94
CA VAL A 254 -7.09 -10.49 2.32
C VAL A 254 -6.24 -11.12 3.43
N THR A 255 -4.92 -11.09 3.27
CA THR A 255 -3.98 -11.67 4.25
C THR A 255 -4.10 -10.98 5.61
N LYS A 256 -4.13 -9.64 5.62
CA LYS A 256 -4.32 -8.85 6.84
C LYS A 256 -5.68 -9.11 7.48
N THR A 257 -6.74 -9.21 6.68
CA THR A 257 -8.09 -9.53 7.15
C THR A 257 -8.09 -10.87 7.90
N CYS A 258 -7.47 -11.92 7.33
CA CYS A 258 -7.32 -13.20 7.99
C CYS A 258 -6.51 -13.12 9.30
N SER A 259 -5.45 -12.31 9.35
CA SER A 259 -4.68 -12.08 10.58
C SER A 259 -5.52 -11.42 11.68
N LEU A 260 -6.30 -10.40 11.33
CA LEU A 260 -7.18 -9.69 12.27
C LEU A 260 -8.34 -10.56 12.73
N ILE A 261 -8.87 -11.44 11.88
CA ILE A 261 -9.83 -12.48 12.29
C ILE A 261 -9.20 -13.41 13.33
N ALA A 262 -7.95 -13.85 13.13
CA ALA A 262 -7.27 -14.70 14.10
C ALA A 262 -7.02 -13.98 15.44
N GLU A 263 -6.64 -12.70 15.41
CA GLU A 263 -6.48 -11.87 16.60
C GLU A 263 -7.81 -11.69 17.34
N ALA A 264 -8.89 -11.36 16.62
CA ALA A 264 -10.24 -11.24 17.18
C ALA A 264 -10.70 -12.54 17.86
N ALA A 265 -10.41 -13.68 17.24
CA ALA A 265 -10.71 -14.98 17.81
C ALA A 265 -9.99 -15.22 19.15
N SER A 266 -8.72 -14.79 19.25
CA SER A 266 -7.95 -14.90 20.49
C SER A 266 -8.52 -14.05 21.63
N LYS A 267 -9.31 -13.01 21.29
CA LYS A 267 -10.00 -12.12 22.22
C LYS A 267 -11.47 -12.52 22.47
N GLY A 268 -11.92 -13.67 21.95
CA GLY A 268 -13.30 -14.16 22.14
C GLY A 268 -14.36 -13.43 21.30
N VAL A 269 -13.95 -12.64 20.31
CA VAL A 269 -14.86 -11.90 19.44
C VAL A 269 -15.68 -12.87 18.59
N GLN A 270 -16.98 -12.60 18.44
CA GLN A 270 -17.88 -13.35 17.58
C GLN A 270 -18.25 -12.62 16.29
N LEU A 271 -18.20 -11.28 16.29
CA LEU A 271 -18.48 -10.44 15.13
C LEU A 271 -17.39 -9.38 14.99
N LEU A 272 -16.73 -9.33 13.83
CA LEU A 272 -15.66 -8.40 13.53
C LEU A 272 -16.06 -7.44 12.40
N ALA A 273 -16.02 -6.14 12.69
CA ALA A 273 -16.39 -5.08 11.75
C ALA A 273 -15.16 -4.35 11.21
N PHE A 274 -15.08 -4.20 9.89
CA PHE A 274 -14.01 -3.50 9.20
C PHE A 274 -14.48 -2.16 8.61
N PRO A 275 -13.55 -1.18 8.45
CA PRO A 275 -13.87 0.15 7.94
C PRO A 275 -14.35 0.21 6.48
N GLU A 276 -14.76 1.40 6.05
CA GLU A 276 -15.22 1.66 4.68
C GLU A 276 -14.10 1.41 3.66
N ALA A 277 -14.44 0.75 2.55
CA ALA A 277 -13.50 0.41 1.47
C ALA A 277 -12.21 -0.31 1.94
N TRP A 278 -12.31 -1.14 2.98
CA TRP A 278 -11.18 -1.89 3.55
C TRP A 278 -10.55 -2.87 2.55
N LEU A 279 -11.35 -3.76 1.96
CA LEU A 279 -10.85 -4.82 1.08
C LEU A 279 -10.49 -4.26 -0.29
N GLY A 280 -9.28 -4.55 -0.76
CA GLY A 280 -8.75 -4.07 -2.03
C GLY A 280 -7.69 -3.00 -1.82
N SER A 281 -8.05 -1.74 -2.11
CA SER A 281 -7.06 -0.66 -2.14
C SER A 281 -7.10 0.29 -0.93
N GLY A 282 -8.03 0.11 0.01
CA GLY A 282 -8.33 1.11 1.03
C GLY A 282 -9.20 2.26 0.49
N TYR A 283 -9.58 3.22 1.33
CA TYR A 283 -10.37 4.37 0.90
C TYR A 283 -9.55 5.30 -0.02
N PRO A 284 -10.06 5.77 -1.18
CA PRO A 284 -9.27 6.47 -2.20
C PRO A 284 -9.00 7.94 -1.86
N LEU A 285 -8.02 8.20 -0.98
CA LEU A 285 -7.73 9.52 -0.44
C LEU A 285 -7.39 10.57 -1.52
N TRP A 286 -6.73 10.16 -2.61
CA TRP A 286 -6.27 11.06 -3.67
C TRP A 286 -7.38 11.83 -4.39
N ILE A 287 -8.63 11.32 -4.39
CA ILE A 287 -9.75 12.06 -4.99
C ILE A 287 -10.00 13.39 -4.26
N TRP A 288 -9.68 13.42 -2.96
CA TRP A 288 -9.84 14.60 -2.10
C TRP A 288 -8.68 15.60 -2.25
N GLY A 289 -7.53 15.17 -2.75
CA GLY A 289 -6.43 16.08 -3.09
C GLY A 289 -6.60 16.69 -4.48
N LYS A 290 -7.10 15.89 -5.42
CA LYS A 290 -7.31 16.31 -6.81
C LYS A 290 -8.53 17.20 -7.00
N TYR A 291 -9.63 16.90 -6.31
CA TYR A 291 -10.92 17.58 -6.48
C TYR A 291 -11.40 18.26 -5.18
N GLY A 292 -10.52 18.35 -4.18
CA GLY A 292 -10.79 18.84 -2.83
C GLY A 292 -11.22 20.29 -2.72
N TYR A 293 -11.85 20.62 -1.60
CA TYR A 293 -11.98 22.01 -1.15
C TYR A 293 -10.61 22.50 -0.64
N ARG A 294 -10.10 23.59 -1.20
CA ARG A 294 -8.84 24.19 -0.77
C ARG A 294 -9.02 24.94 0.55
N SER A 295 -7.99 24.98 1.40
CA SER A 295 -8.02 25.71 2.67
C SER A 295 -8.06 27.24 2.49
N GLU A 296 -7.72 27.74 1.31
CA GLU A 296 -7.69 29.15 0.95
C GLU A 296 -8.88 29.54 0.07
N GLY A 297 -10.06 29.72 0.67
CA GLY A 297 -11.13 30.63 0.21
C GLY A 297 -11.82 30.39 -1.14
N GLU A 298 -11.34 29.51 -2.01
CA GLU A 298 -11.93 29.24 -3.31
C GLU A 298 -12.58 27.85 -3.29
N GLY A 299 -13.77 27.74 -3.87
CA GLY A 299 -14.57 26.52 -3.91
C GLY A 299 -13.90 25.36 -4.64
N VAL A 300 -14.68 24.39 -5.14
CA VAL A 300 -14.12 23.29 -5.95
C VAL A 300 -13.46 23.89 -7.20
N VAL A 301 -12.13 24.01 -7.21
CA VAL A 301 -11.35 24.43 -8.37
C VAL A 301 -10.77 23.16 -9.00
N ASP A 302 -11.19 22.87 -10.22
CA ASP A 302 -10.53 21.89 -11.09
C ASP A 302 -9.16 22.45 -11.47
N SER A 303 -8.16 22.28 -10.61
CA SER A 303 -6.83 22.85 -10.81
C SER A 303 -5.86 21.76 -11.30
N PRO A 304 -5.32 21.91 -12.53
CA PRO A 304 -4.27 21.07 -13.07
C PRO A 304 -2.90 21.56 -12.57
N ASP A 305 -2.64 21.49 -11.26
CA ASP A 305 -1.27 21.66 -10.76
C ASP A 305 -0.44 20.43 -11.21
N GLU A 306 0.53 20.62 -12.10
CA GLU A 306 1.40 19.55 -12.64
C GLU A 306 2.10 18.75 -11.52
N ASP A 307 2.36 19.37 -10.37
CA ASP A 307 2.99 18.74 -9.20
C ASP A 307 2.05 17.76 -8.46
N VAL A 308 0.76 18.09 -8.29
CA VAL A 308 -0.24 17.20 -7.66
C VAL A 308 -0.52 15.99 -8.55
N THR A 309 -0.56 16.21 -9.87
CA THR A 309 -0.83 15.14 -10.83
C THR A 309 0.30 14.13 -10.94
N ALA A 310 1.56 14.51 -10.64
CA ALA A 310 2.71 13.61 -10.77
C ALA A 310 2.67 12.41 -9.80
N GLY A 311 2.34 12.64 -8.52
CA GLY A 311 2.21 11.58 -7.50
C GLY A 311 0.94 10.75 -7.64
N GLN A 312 -0.08 11.28 -8.33
CA GLN A 312 -1.37 10.62 -8.53
C GLN A 312 -1.46 9.80 -9.83
N ARG A 313 -0.46 9.89 -10.71
CA ARG A 313 -0.42 9.14 -11.98
C ARG A 313 -0.53 7.63 -11.71
N GLY A 314 -1.52 7.00 -12.34
CA GLY A 314 -1.75 5.56 -12.23
C GLY A 314 -2.50 5.10 -10.97
N LEU A 315 -2.76 5.98 -9.98
CA LEU A 315 -3.50 5.58 -8.77
C LEU A 315 -4.93 5.10 -9.09
N LYS A 316 -5.60 5.76 -10.05
CA LYS A 316 -6.93 5.32 -10.49
C LYS A 316 -6.89 3.90 -11.07
N ASP A 317 -5.95 3.63 -11.96
CA ASP A 317 -5.81 2.32 -12.60
C ASP A 317 -5.44 1.25 -11.58
N LEU A 318 -4.56 1.57 -10.64
CA LEU A 318 -4.16 0.71 -9.54
C LEU A 318 -5.35 0.39 -8.62
N PHE A 319 -6.16 1.41 -8.29
CA PHE A 319 -7.35 1.26 -7.47
C PHE A 319 -8.41 0.39 -8.13
N VAL A 320 -8.67 0.62 -9.43
CA VAL A 320 -9.60 -0.20 -10.21
C VAL A 320 -9.13 -1.65 -10.22
N ARG A 321 -7.85 -1.91 -10.54
CA ARG A 321 -7.31 -3.28 -10.62
C ARG A 321 -7.40 -4.04 -9.29
N ASN A 322 -7.24 -3.33 -8.17
CA ASN A 322 -7.31 -3.91 -6.84
C ASN A 322 -8.69 -3.84 -6.19
N SER A 323 -9.69 -3.25 -6.87
CA SER A 323 -11.09 -3.33 -6.43
C SER A 323 -11.62 -4.72 -6.75
N ILE A 324 -12.32 -5.32 -5.78
CA ILE A 324 -12.78 -6.70 -5.91
C ILE A 324 -13.87 -6.82 -6.97
N GLU A 325 -13.78 -7.83 -7.83
CA GLU A 325 -14.86 -8.23 -8.71
C GLU A 325 -15.51 -9.50 -8.14
N VAL A 326 -16.51 -9.34 -7.28
CA VAL A 326 -17.12 -10.44 -6.51
C VAL A 326 -17.61 -11.60 -7.39
N GLY A 327 -18.08 -11.27 -8.60
CA GLY A 327 -18.56 -12.26 -9.59
C GLY A 327 -17.47 -12.99 -10.39
N SER A 328 -16.20 -12.63 -10.23
CA SER A 328 -15.08 -13.30 -10.92
C SER A 328 -14.54 -14.50 -10.13
N ASP A 329 -13.78 -15.38 -10.79
CA ASP A 329 -13.08 -16.49 -10.11
C ASP A 329 -12.08 -16.00 -9.06
N GLU A 330 -11.33 -14.94 -9.38
CA GLU A 330 -10.38 -14.30 -8.48
C GLU A 330 -11.08 -13.74 -7.24
N GLY A 331 -12.13 -12.94 -7.45
CA GLY A 331 -12.92 -12.36 -6.35
C GLY A 331 -13.58 -13.43 -5.46
N ARG A 332 -14.13 -14.49 -6.06
CA ARG A 332 -14.63 -15.65 -5.30
C ARG A 332 -13.53 -16.33 -4.49
N GLY A 333 -12.33 -16.48 -5.06
CA GLY A 333 -11.17 -17.05 -4.36
C GLY A 333 -10.78 -16.24 -3.13
N HIS A 334 -10.73 -14.91 -3.25
CA HIS A 334 -10.44 -14.01 -2.14
C HIS A 334 -11.49 -14.08 -1.03
N LEU A 335 -12.79 -14.07 -1.37
CA LEU A 335 -13.87 -14.19 -0.39
C LEU A 335 -13.88 -15.57 0.28
N ALA A 336 -13.60 -16.65 -0.48
CA ALA A 336 -13.49 -17.99 0.07
C ALA A 336 -12.33 -18.11 1.08
N GLN A 337 -11.19 -17.46 0.81
CA GLN A 337 -10.07 -17.42 1.74
C GLN A 337 -10.45 -16.72 3.06
N ILE A 338 -11.08 -15.53 2.98
CA ILE A 338 -11.55 -14.81 4.17
C ILE A 338 -12.60 -15.65 4.92
N GLY A 339 -13.54 -16.23 4.20
CA GLY A 339 -14.56 -17.11 4.77
C GLY A 339 -13.97 -18.30 5.51
N GLU A 340 -12.97 -18.98 4.94
CA GLU A 340 -12.31 -20.09 5.60
C GLU A 340 -11.55 -19.67 6.88
N CYS A 341 -10.91 -18.48 6.86
CA CYS A 341 -10.32 -17.88 8.06
C CYS A 341 -11.38 -17.64 9.15
N ALA A 342 -12.53 -17.07 8.76
CA ALA A 342 -13.66 -16.79 9.63
C ALA A 342 -14.27 -18.07 10.22
N ARG A 343 -14.54 -19.07 9.38
CA ARG A 343 -15.14 -20.37 9.74
C ARG A 343 -14.29 -21.15 10.72
N LYS A 344 -12.97 -21.23 10.52
CA LYS A 344 -12.06 -21.91 11.44
C LYS A 344 -12.10 -21.33 12.86
N LYS A 345 -12.54 -20.08 13.02
CA LYS A 345 -12.59 -19.36 14.28
C LYS A 345 -14.02 -19.13 14.78
N GLY A 346 -15.03 -19.39 13.96
CA GLY A 346 -16.44 -19.12 14.27
C GLY A 346 -16.71 -17.63 14.45
N ILE A 347 -16.20 -16.81 13.54
CA ILE A 347 -16.37 -15.34 13.55
C ILE A 347 -17.23 -14.92 12.37
N VAL A 348 -18.23 -14.08 12.64
CA VAL A 348 -18.96 -13.32 11.63
C VAL A 348 -18.12 -12.11 11.21
N VAL A 349 -18.00 -11.87 9.91
CA VAL A 349 -17.16 -10.80 9.36
C VAL A 349 -17.98 -9.79 8.57
N ALA A 350 -17.94 -8.53 8.99
CA ALA A 350 -18.56 -7.40 8.32
C ALA A 350 -17.46 -6.56 7.62
N LEU A 351 -17.40 -6.63 6.29
CA LEU A 351 -16.34 -6.01 5.48
C LEU A 351 -16.86 -4.80 4.71
N GLY A 352 -16.14 -3.68 4.75
CA GLY A 352 -16.22 -2.66 3.70
C GLY A 352 -15.36 -3.06 2.49
N ILE A 353 -15.88 -2.83 1.29
CA ILE A 353 -15.20 -3.19 0.03
C ILE A 353 -15.23 -2.03 -0.96
N SER A 354 -14.19 -1.93 -1.79
CA SER A 354 -14.28 -1.24 -3.08
C SER A 354 -14.54 -2.30 -4.16
N GLU A 355 -15.71 -2.28 -4.77
CA GLU A 355 -16.12 -3.28 -5.75
C GLU A 355 -16.04 -2.71 -7.18
N ARG A 356 -15.50 -3.49 -8.12
CA ARG A 356 -15.67 -3.25 -9.55
C ARG A 356 -16.68 -4.24 -10.11
N LEU A 357 -17.64 -3.72 -10.87
CA LEU A 357 -18.67 -4.53 -11.49
C LEU A 357 -18.79 -4.15 -12.96
N ARG A 358 -18.94 -5.15 -13.81
CA ARG A 358 -19.32 -4.95 -15.20
C ARG A 358 -20.84 -4.92 -15.30
N GLU A 359 -21.38 -3.77 -15.66
CA GLU A 359 -22.81 -3.55 -15.78
C GLU A 359 -23.40 -4.21 -17.03
N ARG A 360 -24.73 -4.25 -17.11
CA ARG A 360 -25.47 -4.87 -18.25
C ARG A 360 -25.14 -4.22 -19.60
N ASP A 361 -24.74 -2.95 -19.60
CA ASP A 361 -24.30 -2.21 -20.78
C ASP A 361 -22.86 -2.55 -21.21
N GLY A 362 -22.16 -3.39 -20.44
CA GLY A 362 -20.79 -3.83 -20.70
C GLY A 362 -19.72 -2.90 -20.11
N GLU A 363 -20.10 -1.79 -19.50
CA GLU A 363 -19.20 -0.81 -18.90
C GLU A 363 -18.74 -1.21 -17.49
N TRP A 364 -17.54 -0.80 -17.11
CA TRP A 364 -17.03 -1.00 -15.76
C TRP A 364 -17.47 0.14 -14.85
N LYS A 365 -18.05 -0.20 -13.70
CA LYS A 365 -18.37 0.75 -12.63
C LYS A 365 -17.70 0.33 -11.33
N LEU A 366 -17.38 1.33 -10.52
CA LEU A 366 -16.88 1.16 -9.17
C LEU A 366 -17.95 1.50 -8.15
N TYR A 367 -18.02 0.73 -7.08
CA TYR A 367 -18.96 0.93 -5.98
C TYR A 367 -18.23 0.86 -4.64
N ILE A 368 -18.64 1.72 -3.70
CA ILE A 368 -18.37 1.48 -2.28
C ILE A 368 -19.42 0.46 -1.83
N GLY A 369 -18.99 -0.64 -1.23
CA GLY A 369 -19.88 -1.71 -0.81
C GLY A 369 -19.56 -2.27 0.55
N GLN A 370 -20.43 -3.16 1.00
CA GLN A 370 -20.30 -3.91 2.23
C GLN A 370 -20.71 -5.37 2.02
N ILE A 371 -19.97 -6.30 2.63
CA ILE A 371 -20.26 -7.73 2.64
C ILE A 371 -20.31 -8.24 4.09
N LEU A 372 -21.35 -9.00 4.42
CA LEU A 372 -21.47 -9.76 5.66
C LEU A 372 -21.27 -11.24 5.36
N ILE A 373 -20.26 -11.85 5.99
CA ILE A 373 -19.92 -13.27 5.86
C ILE A 373 -20.22 -13.93 7.20
N ASP A 374 -21.09 -14.95 7.18
CA ASP A 374 -21.39 -15.74 8.38
C ASP A 374 -20.26 -16.70 8.73
N ALA A 375 -20.33 -17.29 9.93
CA ALA A 375 -19.38 -18.28 10.41
C ALA A 375 -19.32 -19.54 9.51
N GLU A 376 -20.34 -19.83 8.70
CA GLU A 376 -20.39 -20.95 7.75
C GLU A 376 -19.87 -20.61 6.34
N VAL A 377 -19.24 -19.44 6.15
CA VAL A 377 -18.72 -18.96 4.84
C VAL A 377 -19.83 -18.51 3.87
N GLU A 378 -21.07 -18.38 4.35
CA GLU A 378 -22.16 -17.86 3.52
C GLU A 378 -22.17 -16.33 3.53
N VAL A 379 -22.23 -15.73 2.34
CA VAL A 379 -22.47 -14.28 2.21
C VAL A 379 -23.94 -13.99 2.53
N ARG A 380 -24.19 -13.41 3.70
CA ARG A 380 -25.54 -13.09 4.21
C ARG A 380 -26.06 -11.76 3.68
N LEU A 381 -25.14 -10.85 3.37
CA LEU A 381 -25.45 -9.53 2.85
C LEU A 381 -24.32 -9.10 1.92
N ARG A 382 -24.67 -8.61 0.73
CA ARG A 382 -23.80 -7.80 -0.13
C ARG A 382 -24.61 -6.61 -0.61
N ARG A 383 -24.10 -5.41 -0.37
CA ARG A 383 -24.78 -4.16 -0.72
C ARG A 383 -23.80 -3.14 -1.24
N HIS A 384 -24.28 -2.24 -2.08
CA HIS A 384 -23.59 -1.01 -2.45
C HIS A 384 -24.16 0.20 -1.73
N LYS A 385 -23.30 1.19 -1.49
CA LYS A 385 -23.68 2.50 -0.96
C LYS A 385 -24.68 3.13 -1.92
N LEU A 386 -25.86 3.51 -1.42
CA LEU A 386 -26.96 3.95 -2.30
C LEU A 386 -26.64 5.26 -3.01
N ARG A 387 -25.87 6.13 -2.37
CA ARG A 387 -25.35 7.36 -2.98
C ARG A 387 -23.91 7.59 -2.56
N ALA A 388 -23.02 7.68 -3.54
CA ALA A 388 -21.66 8.16 -3.31
C ALA A 388 -21.71 9.62 -2.81
N PHE A 389 -21.00 9.91 -1.73
CA PHE A 389 -21.09 11.18 -1.01
C PHE A 389 -20.05 12.18 -1.52
N GLY A 390 -20.49 13.39 -1.88
CA GLY A 390 -19.59 14.48 -2.28
C GLY A 390 -18.61 14.09 -3.39
N LEU A 391 -17.31 14.19 -3.12
CA LEU A 391 -16.24 13.90 -4.09
C LEU A 391 -16.08 12.41 -4.43
N GLU A 392 -16.65 11.49 -3.64
CA GLU A 392 -16.71 10.07 -4.00
C GLU A 392 -17.34 9.86 -5.38
N ARG A 393 -18.26 10.74 -5.79
CA ARG A 393 -18.93 10.72 -7.10
C ARG A 393 -17.98 10.92 -8.28
N ALA A 394 -16.77 11.41 -8.06
CA ALA A 394 -15.73 11.49 -9.09
C ALA A 394 -15.20 10.10 -9.48
N LEU A 395 -15.44 9.07 -8.66
CA LEU A 395 -14.93 7.72 -8.85
C LEU A 395 -16.01 6.65 -8.81
N PHE A 396 -16.95 6.74 -7.86
CA PHE A 396 -17.93 5.70 -7.57
C PHE A 396 -19.30 6.01 -8.17
N GLY A 397 -19.97 4.96 -8.63
CA GLY A 397 -21.38 4.96 -8.98
C GLY A 397 -22.28 4.91 -7.75
N ASP A 398 -23.56 5.22 -7.97
CA ASP A 398 -24.61 5.10 -6.97
C ASP A 398 -25.18 3.67 -7.00
N GLY A 399 -25.37 3.07 -5.82
CA GLY A 399 -26.08 1.79 -5.68
C GLY A 399 -27.57 1.90 -6.02
N GLY A 400 -28.27 0.77 -6.03
CA GLY A 400 -29.68 0.65 -6.39
C GLY A 400 -29.94 -0.04 -7.74
N GLY A 401 -28.89 -0.54 -8.40
CA GLY A 401 -28.97 -1.35 -9.63
C GLY A 401 -29.08 -2.86 -9.39
N LEU A 402 -28.71 -3.35 -8.19
CA LEU A 402 -28.86 -4.74 -7.78
C LEU A 402 -30.12 -4.92 -6.93
N ASP A 403 -30.84 -6.02 -7.14
CA ASP A 403 -31.92 -6.50 -6.26
C ASP A 403 -31.32 -6.87 -4.89
N GLY A 404 -31.03 -5.89 -4.04
CA GLY A 404 -30.34 -6.14 -2.77
C GLY A 404 -29.76 -4.93 -2.03
N ASP A 405 -29.51 -3.79 -2.68
CA ASP A 405 -28.78 -2.69 -1.99
C ASP A 405 -29.58 -2.04 -0.83
N LEU A 406 -30.91 -2.07 -0.94
CA LEU A 406 -31.83 -1.68 0.14
C LEU A 406 -32.00 -2.77 1.21
N GLN A 407 -31.50 -3.98 0.97
CA GLN A 407 -31.52 -5.10 1.91
C GLN A 407 -30.38 -5.00 2.93
N ASN A 408 -30.22 -3.87 3.59
CA ASN A 408 -29.04 -3.54 4.40
C ASN A 408 -29.01 -4.13 5.83
N VAL A 409 -29.77 -5.20 6.09
CA VAL A 409 -29.75 -5.96 7.35
C VAL A 409 -29.69 -7.45 7.01
N GLY A 410 -28.67 -8.14 7.51
CA GLY A 410 -28.45 -9.58 7.36
C GLY A 410 -28.63 -10.34 8.68
N GLU A 411 -29.10 -11.57 8.60
CA GLU A 411 -29.18 -12.50 9.73
C GLU A 411 -27.89 -13.34 9.79
N VAL A 412 -27.34 -13.50 10.99
CA VAL A 412 -26.10 -14.25 11.25
C VAL A 412 -26.26 -15.10 12.51
N ASP A 413 -25.50 -16.18 12.60
CA ASP A 413 -25.50 -17.04 13.77
C ASP A 413 -24.47 -16.56 14.79
N LEU A 414 -24.94 -16.16 15.98
CA LEU A 414 -24.10 -15.75 17.10
C LEU A 414 -24.21 -16.79 18.21
N LYS A 415 -23.10 -17.11 18.88
CA LYS A 415 -23.10 -18.06 20.00
C LYS A 415 -23.80 -17.43 21.21
N SER A 416 -24.77 -18.15 21.76
CA SER A 416 -25.41 -17.87 23.04
C SER A 416 -25.40 -19.11 23.94
N GLU A 417 -25.78 -18.97 25.21
CA GLU A 417 -25.96 -20.09 26.15
C GLU A 417 -26.97 -21.17 25.67
N SER A 418 -27.80 -20.85 24.68
CA SER A 418 -28.86 -21.73 24.14
C SER A 418 -28.60 -22.28 22.73
N ASP A 419 -27.36 -22.19 22.23
CA ASP A 419 -26.88 -22.70 20.93
C ASP A 419 -27.61 -22.18 19.67
N LYS A 420 -28.59 -21.26 19.77
CA LYS A 420 -29.45 -20.81 18.63
C LYS A 420 -29.87 -19.33 18.67
N ALA A 421 -28.99 -18.41 19.05
CA ALA A 421 -29.31 -16.98 18.92
C ALA A 421 -28.98 -16.45 17.52
N ARG A 422 -30.00 -16.05 16.76
CA ARG A 422 -29.80 -15.36 15.47
C ARG A 422 -29.67 -13.86 15.71
N GLY A 423 -28.53 -13.29 15.30
CA GLY A 423 -28.28 -11.85 15.33
C GLY A 423 -28.76 -11.17 14.05
N ARG A 424 -29.23 -9.93 14.16
CA ARG A 424 -29.55 -9.07 13.00
C ARG A 424 -28.56 -7.92 12.91
N VAL A 425 -27.75 -7.93 11.86
CA VAL A 425 -26.65 -6.99 11.64
C VAL A 425 -27.00 -6.05 10.50
N GLY A 426 -27.21 -4.77 10.80
CA GLY A 426 -27.35 -3.73 9.79
C GLY A 426 -26.00 -3.13 9.40
N MET A 427 -25.89 -2.62 8.19
CA MET A 427 -24.64 -2.09 7.65
C MET A 427 -24.88 -0.83 6.82
N LEU A 428 -24.20 0.27 7.19
CA LEU A 428 -24.16 1.50 6.41
C LEU A 428 -22.72 2.05 6.36
N SER A 429 -22.44 2.87 5.35
CA SER A 429 -21.13 3.48 5.14
C SER A 429 -21.19 5.00 5.10
N PHE A 430 -20.36 5.65 5.92
CA PHE A 430 -20.08 7.09 5.90
C PHE A 430 -21.34 7.96 5.74
N GLY A 431 -21.43 8.74 4.67
CA GLY A 431 -22.50 9.69 4.37
C GLY A 431 -23.94 9.14 4.44
N GLU A 432 -24.14 7.82 4.35
CA GLU A 432 -25.46 7.20 4.47
C GLU A 432 -26.12 7.47 5.83
N HIS A 433 -25.33 7.61 6.90
CA HIS A 433 -25.85 7.88 8.24
C HIS A 433 -26.51 9.27 8.37
N TYR A 434 -26.24 10.19 7.44
CA TYR A 434 -26.95 11.47 7.38
C TYR A 434 -28.31 11.38 6.69
N HIS A 435 -28.63 10.26 6.02
CA HIS A 435 -29.81 10.13 5.18
C HIS A 435 -30.97 9.48 5.95
N PRO A 436 -31.98 10.25 6.42
CA PRO A 436 -32.99 9.72 7.34
C PRO A 436 -33.76 8.53 6.77
N LEU A 437 -34.10 8.55 5.48
CA LEU A 437 -34.86 7.45 4.85
C LEU A 437 -34.08 6.13 4.80
N ILE A 438 -32.75 6.17 4.65
CA ILE A 438 -31.92 4.97 4.61
C ILE A 438 -31.79 4.41 6.04
N ASN A 439 -31.61 5.31 7.02
CA ASN A 439 -31.61 4.95 8.43
C ASN A 439 -32.96 4.28 8.80
N PHE A 440 -34.09 4.92 8.48
CA PHE A 440 -35.43 4.36 8.73
C PHE A 440 -35.66 3.00 8.04
N ASN A 441 -35.16 2.81 6.81
CA ASN A 441 -35.21 1.51 6.15
C ASN A 441 -34.49 0.43 7.00
N THR A 442 -33.31 0.74 7.51
CA THR A 442 -32.54 -0.16 8.39
C THR A 442 -33.27 -0.43 9.69
N PHE A 443 -33.79 0.63 10.34
CA PHE A 443 -34.54 0.55 11.60
C PHE A 443 -35.75 -0.36 11.48
N SER A 444 -36.52 -0.22 10.39
CA SER A 444 -37.73 -1.00 10.12
C SER A 444 -37.47 -2.50 9.95
N ARG A 445 -36.20 -2.88 9.73
CA ARG A 445 -35.74 -4.27 9.59
C ARG A 445 -35.20 -4.84 10.90
N ASN A 446 -35.40 -4.13 12.01
CA ASN A 446 -35.19 -4.60 13.38
C ASN A 446 -33.76 -5.04 13.72
N GLU A 447 -32.73 -4.39 13.17
CA GLU A 447 -31.34 -4.66 13.55
C GLU A 447 -31.11 -4.63 15.08
N GLN A 448 -30.13 -5.41 15.54
CA GLN A 448 -29.69 -5.48 16.94
C GLN A 448 -28.24 -5.04 17.10
N ILE A 449 -27.47 -5.15 16.02
CA ILE A 449 -26.10 -4.68 15.89
C ILE A 449 -26.03 -3.90 14.58
N HIS A 450 -25.44 -2.71 14.60
CA HIS A 450 -25.24 -1.89 13.42
C HIS A 450 -23.75 -1.66 13.19
N VAL A 451 -23.27 -1.97 11.99
CA VAL A 451 -21.90 -1.70 11.57
C VAL A 451 -21.87 -0.40 10.79
N ALA A 452 -21.28 0.62 11.42
CA ALA A 452 -21.04 1.93 10.83
C ALA A 452 -19.59 1.97 10.33
N ALA A 453 -19.41 1.86 9.01
CA ALA A 453 -18.10 1.86 8.35
C ALA A 453 -17.71 3.26 7.88
N TRP A 454 -16.52 3.74 8.27
CA TRP A 454 -16.05 5.11 8.00
C TRP A 454 -14.62 5.12 7.41
N PRO A 455 -14.25 6.16 6.64
CA PRO A 455 -12.89 6.40 6.15
C PRO A 455 -12.02 7.02 7.28
N PRO A 456 -10.72 7.35 7.06
CA PRO A 456 -9.85 7.84 8.12
C PRO A 456 -10.06 9.33 8.38
N VAL A 457 -11.20 9.68 8.99
CA VAL A 457 -11.59 11.08 9.21
C VAL A 457 -10.88 11.65 10.44
N ALA A 458 -9.83 12.44 10.21
CA ALA A 458 -9.09 13.15 11.25
C ALA A 458 -9.89 14.35 11.81
N PRO A 459 -9.58 14.81 13.03
CA PRO A 459 -10.23 15.99 13.60
C PRO A 459 -10.12 17.22 12.70
N HIS A 460 -11.24 17.92 12.56
CA HIS A 460 -11.33 19.16 11.82
C HIS A 460 -11.89 20.27 12.72
N PRO A 461 -11.05 21.24 13.14
CA PRO A 461 -11.42 22.26 14.13
C PRO A 461 -12.38 23.33 13.61
N GLY A 462 -12.82 23.22 12.35
CA GLY A 462 -13.52 24.28 11.63
C GLY A 462 -12.60 24.92 10.59
N SER A 463 -13.20 25.32 9.47
CA SER A 463 -12.57 26.00 8.34
C SER A 463 -13.45 27.21 8.00
N PRO A 464 -12.93 28.29 7.40
CA PRO A 464 -13.78 29.34 6.83
C PRO A 464 -14.81 28.79 5.83
N VAL A 465 -14.60 27.58 5.29
CA VAL A 465 -15.58 26.83 4.50
C VAL A 465 -16.36 25.87 5.41
N PRO A 466 -17.70 26.00 5.54
CA PRO A 466 -18.51 25.09 6.32
C PRO A 466 -18.44 23.65 5.80
N CYS A 467 -18.12 22.69 6.68
CA CYS A 467 -18.20 21.25 6.37
C CYS A 467 -18.94 20.49 7.49
N SER A 468 -19.72 19.46 7.13
CA SER A 468 -20.58 18.71 8.05
C SER A 468 -19.83 17.75 9.00
N MET A 469 -18.49 17.82 9.02
CA MET A 469 -17.59 16.98 9.84
C MET A 469 -16.76 17.83 10.82
N CYS A 470 -17.21 19.05 11.12
CA CYS A 470 -16.55 19.91 12.10
C CYS A 470 -16.70 19.35 13.53
N ASP A 471 -15.57 19.23 14.24
CA ASP A 471 -15.60 18.74 15.63
C ASP A 471 -16.25 19.76 16.58
N GLU A 472 -16.17 21.06 16.31
CA GLU A 472 -16.86 22.08 17.12
C GLU A 472 -18.38 21.88 17.12
N GLY A 473 -18.96 21.45 15.99
CA GLY A 473 -20.39 21.17 15.88
C GLY A 473 -20.85 19.89 16.58
N THR A 474 -19.93 19.10 17.13
CA THR A 474 -20.17 17.74 17.63
C THR A 474 -19.44 17.43 18.93
N ALA A 475 -18.74 18.43 19.50
CA ALA A 475 -17.89 18.25 20.66
C ALA A 475 -18.68 17.65 21.83
N ASP A 476 -18.22 16.47 22.27
CA ASP A 476 -18.65 15.85 23.51
C ASP A 476 -18.33 16.84 24.64
N ALA A 477 -19.30 17.19 25.47
CA ALA A 477 -19.20 18.26 26.47
C ALA A 477 -18.08 18.06 27.53
N ALA A 478 -17.33 16.96 27.44
CA ALA A 478 -16.20 16.61 28.30
C ALA A 478 -14.81 17.02 27.76
N LEU A 479 -14.68 17.44 26.49
CA LEU A 479 -13.40 17.92 25.95
C LEU A 479 -13.35 19.44 26.02
N THR A 480 -12.66 19.95 27.02
CA THR A 480 -12.35 21.38 27.17
C THR A 480 -11.57 21.82 25.94
N ILE A 481 -12.18 22.65 25.10
CA ILE A 481 -11.54 23.25 23.93
C ILE A 481 -10.45 24.18 24.47
N HIS A 482 -9.19 23.74 24.46
CA HIS A 482 -8.08 24.65 24.63
C HIS A 482 -8.06 25.59 23.41
N PRO A 483 -7.91 26.91 23.60
CA PRO A 483 -7.88 27.86 22.49
C PRO A 483 -6.78 27.45 21.50
N ILE A 484 -7.21 27.22 20.25
CA ILE A 484 -6.42 26.66 19.16
C ILE A 484 -5.47 27.74 18.65
N THR A 485 -4.28 27.83 19.27
CA THR A 485 -3.15 28.64 18.76
C THR A 485 -1.85 27.84 18.62
N THR A 486 -1.88 26.52 18.87
CA THR A 486 -0.71 25.62 18.79
C THR A 486 -0.95 24.48 17.80
N PRO A 487 0.09 23.94 17.12
CA PRO A 487 0.00 22.90 16.09
C PRO A 487 -0.22 21.50 16.71
N THR A 488 -1.12 21.40 17.69
CA THR A 488 -1.55 20.18 18.38
C THR A 488 -2.76 19.52 17.71
N ARG A 489 -2.86 19.62 16.37
CA ARG A 489 -3.89 18.93 15.55
C ARG A 489 -3.75 17.39 15.58
N LEU A 490 -2.65 16.88 16.13
CA LEU A 490 -2.13 15.54 15.87
C LEU A 490 -2.46 14.46 16.91
N LEU A 491 -3.23 14.72 17.98
CA LEU A 491 -3.28 13.81 19.15
C LEU A 491 -4.67 13.45 19.71
N THR A 492 -5.79 13.79 19.03
CA THR A 492 -7.14 13.43 19.51
C THR A 492 -7.95 12.71 18.43
N PRO A 493 -8.77 11.69 18.75
CA PRO A 493 -9.71 11.09 17.79
C PRO A 493 -10.83 12.07 17.37
N SER A 494 -11.27 12.08 16.10
CA SER A 494 -12.33 12.99 15.61
C SER A 494 -13.68 12.69 16.25
N THR A 495 -14.25 13.60 17.04
CA THR A 495 -15.54 13.36 17.70
C THR A 495 -16.74 13.44 16.76
N ALA A 496 -16.62 14.11 15.61
CA ALA A 496 -17.76 14.41 14.75
C ALA A 496 -18.47 13.20 14.15
N VAL A 497 -17.73 12.32 13.49
CA VAL A 497 -18.30 11.12 12.84
C VAL A 497 -18.78 10.08 13.85
N ALA A 498 -18.13 10.02 15.01
CA ALA A 498 -18.54 9.17 16.11
C ALA A 498 -19.82 9.68 16.78
N ALA A 499 -20.05 11.00 16.85
CA ALA A 499 -21.28 11.57 17.37
C ALA A 499 -22.51 11.19 16.53
N LEU A 500 -22.36 11.09 15.21
CA LEU A 500 -23.41 10.57 14.33
C LEU A 500 -23.68 9.10 14.59
N SER A 501 -22.64 8.29 14.74
CA SER A 501 -22.79 6.86 15.07
C SER A 501 -23.43 6.66 16.45
N ARG A 502 -23.13 7.53 17.42
CA ARG A 502 -23.75 7.56 18.75
C ARG A 502 -25.22 7.97 18.68
N THR A 503 -25.54 8.97 17.88
CA THR A 503 -26.92 9.40 17.63
C THR A 503 -27.71 8.29 16.94
N TYR A 504 -27.10 7.61 15.97
CA TYR A 504 -27.66 6.42 15.34
C TYR A 504 -27.99 5.35 16.40
N ALA A 505 -27.08 5.06 17.33
CA ALA A 505 -27.32 4.09 18.40
C ALA A 505 -28.57 4.45 19.22
N THR A 506 -28.70 5.71 19.64
CA THR A 506 -29.85 6.17 20.43
C THR A 506 -31.18 6.19 19.67
N THR A 507 -31.14 6.45 18.36
CA THR A 507 -32.35 6.57 17.52
C THR A 507 -32.83 5.21 17.03
N SER A 508 -31.92 4.31 16.68
CA SER A 508 -32.20 2.92 16.29
C SER A 508 -32.38 1.98 17.48
N GLN A 509 -31.86 2.35 18.66
CA GLN A 509 -31.84 1.53 19.86
C GLN A 509 -31.17 0.18 19.61
N THR A 510 -29.99 0.26 19.02
CA THR A 510 -29.14 -0.86 18.62
C THR A 510 -27.71 -0.65 19.11
N PHE A 511 -26.92 -1.72 19.21
CA PHE A 511 -25.49 -1.56 19.41
C PHE A 511 -24.83 -1.06 18.14
N VAL A 512 -23.99 -0.02 18.19
CA VAL A 512 -23.30 0.52 17.01
C VAL A 512 -21.80 0.24 17.11
N LEU A 513 -21.27 -0.45 16.10
CA LEU A 513 -19.86 -0.70 15.90
C LEU A 513 -19.34 0.34 14.93
N HIS A 514 -18.73 1.41 15.46
CA HIS A 514 -18.13 2.47 14.69
C HIS A 514 -16.69 2.09 14.33
N SER A 515 -16.46 1.81 13.06
CA SER A 515 -15.17 1.37 12.52
C SER A 515 -14.59 2.41 11.57
N THR A 516 -13.33 2.75 11.75
CA THR A 516 -12.60 3.76 10.96
C THR A 516 -11.29 3.17 10.48
N SER A 517 -10.89 3.52 9.25
CA SER A 517 -9.52 3.28 8.81
C SER A 517 -8.60 4.35 9.40
N ILE A 518 -7.29 4.19 9.24
CA ILE A 518 -6.29 5.10 9.80
C ILE A 518 -5.23 5.45 8.76
N ILE A 519 -4.69 6.66 8.87
CA ILE A 519 -3.48 7.10 8.15
C ILE A 519 -2.34 7.11 9.15
N THR A 520 -1.49 6.09 9.14
CA THR A 520 -0.36 5.98 10.09
C THR A 520 0.91 6.64 9.57
N ASP A 521 1.11 6.67 8.25
CA ASP A 521 2.32 7.19 7.62
C ASP A 521 2.18 8.67 7.23
N PRO A 522 3.03 9.58 7.74
CA PRO A 522 3.03 11.00 7.37
C PRO A 522 3.31 11.28 5.90
N SER A 523 3.89 10.32 5.14
CA SER A 523 4.09 10.43 3.70
C SER A 523 2.80 10.20 2.88
N THR A 524 1.77 9.58 3.48
CA THR A 524 0.54 9.23 2.78
C THR A 524 -0.20 10.47 2.26
N PRO A 525 -0.49 11.51 3.06
CA PRO A 525 -1.14 12.71 2.54
C PRO A 525 -0.36 13.40 1.42
N ILE A 526 0.98 13.36 1.47
CA ILE A 526 1.86 13.94 0.45
C ILE A 526 1.69 13.18 -0.87
N THR A 527 1.76 11.84 -0.81
CA THR A 527 1.65 10.97 -1.99
C THR A 527 0.25 11.03 -2.60
N MET A 528 -0.78 11.15 -1.75
CA MET A 528 -2.17 11.29 -2.17
C MET A 528 -2.50 12.71 -2.65
N GLY A 529 -1.61 13.68 -2.45
CA GLY A 529 -1.83 15.08 -2.81
C GLY A 529 -2.90 15.76 -1.96
N THR A 530 -3.15 15.27 -0.74
CA THR A 530 -4.17 15.81 0.18
C THR A 530 -3.60 16.80 1.19
N THR A 531 -2.28 17.01 1.23
CA THR A 531 -1.68 18.01 2.13
C THR A 531 -2.23 19.41 1.87
N ALA A 532 -2.41 20.18 2.95
CA ALA A 532 -2.79 21.59 2.84
C ALA A 532 -1.82 22.35 1.89
N PRO A 533 -2.31 23.26 1.04
CA PRO A 533 -3.69 23.77 1.00
C PRO A 533 -4.66 22.97 0.11
N HIS A 534 -4.25 21.83 -0.45
CA HIS A 534 -4.99 21.10 -1.50
C HIS A 534 -6.24 20.37 -0.99
N SER A 535 -6.26 19.97 0.28
CA SER A 535 -7.45 19.41 0.92
C SER A 535 -7.60 19.91 2.35
N ILE A 536 -8.85 20.08 2.79
CA ILE A 536 -9.21 20.35 4.19
C ILE A 536 -9.44 19.07 5.00
N VAL A 537 -9.45 17.91 4.36
CA VAL A 537 -9.65 16.58 4.97
C VAL A 537 -8.60 15.61 4.47
N PHE A 538 -8.26 14.60 5.28
CA PHE A 538 -7.23 13.60 4.95
C PHE A 538 -5.84 14.20 4.68
N ASP A 539 -5.57 15.40 5.20
CA ASP A 539 -4.38 16.20 4.97
C ASP A 539 -3.23 15.90 5.95
N THR A 540 -3.47 14.99 6.91
CA THR A 540 -2.52 14.62 7.96
C THR A 540 -2.70 13.16 8.40
N THR A 541 -1.78 12.67 9.23
CA THR A 541 -1.90 11.36 9.87
C THR A 541 -3.01 11.34 10.90
N GLY A 542 -3.59 10.17 11.13
CA GLY A 542 -4.62 9.92 12.11
C GLY A 542 -5.90 9.41 11.48
N GLY A 543 -7.03 9.92 11.96
CA GLY A 543 -8.36 9.49 11.55
C GLY A 543 -8.89 8.24 12.24
N GLY A 544 -8.06 7.59 13.06
CA GLY A 544 -8.47 6.48 13.91
C GLY A 544 -9.39 6.92 15.02
N ASN A 545 -10.55 6.27 15.07
CA ASN A 545 -11.56 6.48 16.09
C ASN A 545 -12.51 5.28 16.19
N ALA A 546 -12.02 4.06 16.34
CA ALA A 546 -12.90 2.91 16.50
C ALA A 546 -13.61 2.94 17.87
N ARG A 547 -14.95 2.79 17.90
CA ARG A 547 -15.76 2.83 19.14
C ARG A 547 -16.95 1.87 19.07
N ILE A 548 -17.42 1.41 20.23
CA ILE A 548 -18.69 0.68 20.34
C ILE A 548 -19.65 1.47 21.24
N PHE A 549 -20.88 1.67 20.78
CA PHE A 549 -21.95 2.33 21.51
C PHE A 549 -23.08 1.35 21.83
N ALA A 550 -23.64 1.44 23.04
CA ALA A 550 -24.83 0.71 23.41
C ALA A 550 -26.11 1.40 22.87
N PRO A 551 -27.28 0.72 22.93
CA PRO A 551 -28.56 1.25 22.46
C PRO A 551 -29.00 2.60 23.05
N ASP A 552 -28.48 2.99 24.21
CA ASP A 552 -28.75 4.28 24.85
C ASP A 552 -27.66 5.33 24.57
N GLY A 553 -26.73 5.02 23.66
CA GLY A 553 -25.64 5.90 23.25
C GLY A 553 -24.46 5.93 24.21
N ARG A 554 -24.42 5.14 25.30
CA ARG A 554 -23.23 5.05 26.13
C ARG A 554 -22.09 4.38 25.35
N ARG A 555 -20.87 4.91 25.45
CA ARG A 555 -19.68 4.28 24.88
C ARG A 555 -19.27 3.09 25.76
N LEU A 556 -19.01 1.94 25.15
CA LEU A 556 -18.62 0.70 25.83
C LEU A 556 -17.11 0.42 25.78
N THR A 557 -16.38 1.16 24.94
CA THR A 557 -14.95 0.96 24.70
C THR A 557 -14.12 2.13 25.19
N THR A 558 -12.83 1.87 25.38
CA THR A 558 -11.81 2.92 25.53
C THR A 558 -11.30 3.31 24.14
N ASP A 559 -10.97 4.59 23.95
CA ASP A 559 -10.42 5.07 22.68
C ASP A 559 -8.99 4.54 22.49
N LEU A 560 -8.67 4.16 21.26
CA LEU A 560 -7.29 3.99 20.81
C LEU A 560 -6.70 5.36 20.46
N GLY A 561 -5.37 5.48 20.42
CA GLY A 561 -4.71 6.66 19.86
C GLY A 561 -5.17 6.93 18.42
N CYS A 562 -5.20 8.19 18.00
CA CYS A 562 -5.72 8.55 16.67
C CYS A 562 -4.89 7.99 15.48
N VAL A 563 -3.64 7.60 15.74
CA VAL A 563 -2.74 6.91 14.80
C VAL A 563 -2.47 5.46 15.20
N GLU A 564 -3.12 4.98 16.26
CA GLU A 564 -2.92 3.62 16.77
C GLU A 564 -3.80 2.65 15.98
N GLU A 565 -3.16 1.66 15.35
CA GLU A 565 -3.88 0.56 14.76
C GLU A 565 -4.28 -0.46 15.81
N GLY A 566 -5.57 -0.80 15.84
CA GLY A 566 -6.05 -1.85 16.72
C GLY A 566 -7.54 -2.08 16.59
N MET A 567 -8.03 -2.92 17.48
CA MET A 567 -9.43 -3.28 17.59
C MET A 567 -9.91 -2.99 19.01
N VAL A 568 -11.03 -2.29 19.09
CA VAL A 568 -11.78 -2.14 20.34
C VAL A 568 -12.77 -3.29 20.48
N VAL A 569 -12.94 -3.80 21.71
CA VAL A 569 -13.77 -4.98 22.00
C VAL A 569 -14.72 -4.63 23.15
N ALA A 570 -15.96 -5.11 23.05
CA ALA A 570 -16.97 -4.99 24.10
C ALA A 570 -17.94 -6.18 24.05
N ASP A 571 -18.45 -6.56 25.22
CA ASP A 571 -19.52 -7.57 25.35
C ASP A 571 -20.89 -6.93 25.09
N LEU A 572 -21.69 -7.54 24.23
CA LEU A 572 -22.99 -7.01 23.80
C LEU A 572 -24.14 -7.85 24.36
N GLU A 573 -24.83 -7.34 25.37
CA GLU A 573 -26.06 -7.95 25.88
C GLU A 573 -27.25 -7.55 24.99
N LEU A 574 -27.58 -8.39 24.01
CA LEU A 574 -28.58 -8.07 22.98
C LEU A 574 -29.98 -7.78 23.55
N GLY A 575 -30.29 -8.24 24.77
CA GLY A 575 -31.53 -7.88 25.48
C GLY A 575 -31.65 -6.38 25.78
N TRP A 576 -30.53 -5.64 25.80
CA TRP A 576 -30.53 -4.18 26.01
C TRP A 576 -31.24 -3.42 24.89
N CYS A 577 -31.29 -3.97 23.67
CA CYS A 577 -32.03 -3.35 22.57
C CYS A 577 -33.52 -3.29 22.91
N GLU A 578 -34.11 -4.37 23.44
CA GLU A 578 -35.51 -4.38 23.86
C GLU A 578 -35.78 -3.49 25.08
N MET A 579 -34.84 -3.46 26.04
CA MET A 579 -34.96 -2.57 27.20
C MET A 579 -34.93 -1.09 26.81
N ALA A 580 -34.05 -0.69 25.88
CA ALA A 580 -34.00 0.68 25.39
C ALA A 580 -35.30 1.08 24.68
N ARG A 581 -35.85 0.19 23.84
CA ARG A 581 -37.13 0.39 23.13
C ARG A 581 -38.31 0.55 24.08
N GLY A 582 -38.29 -0.15 25.22
CA GLY A 582 -39.33 -0.03 26.24
C GLY A 582 -39.53 1.40 26.77
N MET A 583 -38.52 2.26 26.69
CA MET A 583 -38.63 3.68 27.05
C MET A 583 -39.16 4.55 25.91
N LEU A 584 -38.72 4.31 24.66
CA LEU A 584 -39.03 5.15 23.51
C LEU A 584 -38.81 4.44 22.17
N ASP A 585 -39.75 3.64 21.64
CA ASP A 585 -39.55 2.96 20.35
C ASP A 585 -39.69 3.95 19.17
N CYS A 586 -38.59 4.17 18.45
CA CYS A 586 -38.54 5.07 17.28
C CYS A 586 -38.78 4.34 15.94
N ARG A 587 -39.04 3.03 15.95
CA ARG A 587 -39.00 2.17 14.74
C ARG A 587 -40.37 1.71 14.28
N ASN A 588 -41.28 1.45 15.21
CA ASN A 588 -42.58 0.84 14.92
C ASN A 588 -43.68 1.86 14.70
N GLY A 589 -44.40 1.71 13.58
CA GLY A 589 -45.55 2.53 13.19
C GLY A 589 -46.76 2.51 14.14
N GLU A 590 -46.76 1.63 15.14
CA GLU A 590 -47.83 1.47 16.13
C GLU A 590 -47.58 2.24 17.44
N THR A 591 -46.37 2.79 17.62
CA THR A 591 -46.02 3.61 18.78
C THR A 591 -46.15 5.09 18.45
N ALA A 592 -46.42 5.94 19.45
CA ALA A 592 -46.80 7.34 19.27
C ALA A 592 -45.84 8.22 18.44
N MET A 593 -44.60 7.78 18.18
CA MET A 593 -43.62 8.47 17.34
C MET A 593 -43.31 7.79 16.00
N GLY A 594 -43.64 6.51 15.82
CA GLY A 594 -43.54 5.86 14.52
C GLY A 594 -44.73 6.27 13.66
N MET A 595 -44.57 7.30 12.83
CA MET A 595 -45.64 7.81 11.97
C MET A 595 -45.85 6.95 10.72
N GLY A 596 -45.94 5.61 10.87
CA GLY A 596 -46.00 4.66 9.76
C GLY A 596 -47.15 4.90 8.77
N ASP A 597 -48.27 5.44 9.27
CA ASP A 597 -49.43 5.80 8.43
C ASP A 597 -49.26 7.11 7.64
N LEU A 598 -48.38 8.00 8.08
CA LEU A 598 -48.04 9.27 7.41
C LEU A 598 -46.85 9.12 6.44
N LEU A 599 -45.93 8.19 6.72
CA LEU A 599 -44.73 7.90 5.92
C LEU A 599 -44.86 6.50 5.29
N LYS A 600 -45.75 6.33 4.30
CA LYS A 600 -45.81 5.09 3.52
C LYS A 600 -44.62 5.01 2.56
N LEU A 601 -43.54 4.37 2.99
CA LEU A 601 -42.49 3.88 2.09
C LEU A 601 -43.08 2.74 1.26
N VAL A 602 -43.50 3.04 0.04
CA VAL A 602 -44.21 2.10 -0.85
C VAL A 602 -43.30 0.93 -1.21
N ARG A 603 -43.64 -0.27 -0.72
CA ARG A 603 -43.04 -1.53 -1.16
C ARG A 603 -43.67 -1.92 -2.50
N VAL A 604 -43.03 -1.59 -3.61
CA VAL A 604 -43.45 -2.11 -4.92
C VAL A 604 -43.10 -3.61 -4.97
N ARG A 605 -44.11 -4.47 -4.85
CA ARG A 605 -43.97 -5.89 -5.26
C ARG A 605 -44.19 -5.94 -6.76
N GLN A 606 -43.18 -6.35 -7.53
CA GLN A 606 -43.44 -6.82 -8.89
C GLN A 606 -44.18 -8.17 -8.80
N ALA A 607 -45.20 -8.32 -9.64
CA ALA A 607 -46.02 -9.52 -9.77
C ALA A 607 -45.28 -10.63 -10.52
#